data_AF-A0A9Q3F5B5-F1
#
_entry.id   AF-A0A9Q3F5B5-F1
#
_cell.length_a   1.000
_cell.length_b   1.000
_cell.length_c   1.000
_cell.angle_alpha   90.00
_cell.angle_beta   90.00
_cell.angle_gamma   90.00
#
_symmetry.space_group_name_H-M   'P 1'
#
loop_
_entity.id
_entity.type
_entity.pdbx_description
1 polymer ?
#
loop_
_entity_poly.entity_id
_entity_poly.type
_entity_poly.pdbx_seq_one_letter_code
_entity_poly.pdbx_strand_id
1 'polypeptide(L)'
;MSAIKFSLSSSAASSKTASISKANKSINSSTSKLKSKSILNDEDEEENNISSSPKKLFSSSNSLSLLNQQKSQTKLNRQQKIKQEEALKIDSNVFAYDEVYDDMKSVEKEIKLEKIKNGAERKPQYISGLIQTAKQREIDRIRAEDKMVQRERETEGLEFADKDAFVTPAYLKQQEELKKAEEEERLKADKVTPSKDGMALFYKNILNENAKRHEATMEAVVKRKAKTNNSLGLAATLSASQTTSGTVTSYVQPPQYDPEPEIVPSDVKLAAEIEAKLGQKVDLDDEGKIIDHRQLLTGGLNLGPPKLIGPQKPKKAGFGLSIAERARQEREKAEAEAEERRKEEEKDLEDEEGLSQAEKLKLSRERQSRLLQQQLLELDNKKRRSEEETKIENAKKAARRNDDSKIEALRLKAIERRKAREQAHKESQEATLSAV
;
A
#
# COMPACT_ATOMS: atom_id res chain seq x y z
N MET A 1 43.02 -56.59 -12.47
CA MET A 1 41.74 -55.94 -12.13
C MET A 1 41.08 -55.49 -13.43
N SER A 2 39.91 -56.03 -13.70
CA SER A 2 39.25 -56.08 -15.00
C SER A 2 38.82 -54.69 -15.50
N ALA A 3 39.23 -54.36 -16.72
CA ALA A 3 38.63 -53.30 -17.53
C ALA A 3 38.08 -53.95 -18.80
N ILE A 4 36.76 -54.14 -18.87
CA ILE A 4 36.08 -54.62 -20.07
C ILE A 4 35.62 -53.39 -20.84
N LYS A 5 36.36 -53.04 -21.89
CA LYS A 5 35.90 -52.22 -23.00
C LYS A 5 35.53 -53.16 -24.13
N PHE A 6 34.31 -53.08 -24.65
CA PHE A 6 33.97 -53.67 -25.94
C PHE A 6 33.18 -52.67 -26.79
N SER A 7 33.65 -52.59 -28.02
CA SER A 7 33.23 -51.79 -29.15
C SER A 7 32.39 -52.63 -30.14
N LEU A 8 31.89 -51.95 -31.19
CA LEU A 8 31.40 -52.49 -32.49
C LEU A 8 29.93 -52.98 -32.45
N SER A 9 29.10 -52.90 -33.49
CA SER A 9 29.21 -52.36 -34.86
C SER A 9 27.84 -52.47 -35.55
N SER A 10 27.55 -51.48 -36.39
CA SER A 10 26.82 -51.46 -37.67
C SER A 10 26.17 -52.75 -38.24
N SER A 11 24.95 -52.60 -38.78
CA SER A 11 24.41 -53.24 -40.01
C SER A 11 22.94 -52.81 -40.19
N ALA A 12 22.28 -52.69 -41.33
CA ALA A 12 22.50 -52.37 -42.75
C ALA A 12 21.10 -52.47 -43.42
N ALA A 13 20.97 -52.00 -44.67
CA ALA A 13 19.88 -52.27 -45.63
C ALA A 13 18.56 -51.46 -45.46
N SER A 14 17.86 -50.98 -46.50
CA SER A 14 18.02 -51.00 -47.97
C SER A 14 16.96 -50.06 -48.61
N SER A 15 17.32 -49.44 -49.74
CA SER A 15 16.60 -49.00 -50.97
C SER A 15 15.04 -48.89 -50.99
N LYS A 16 14.34 -48.04 -51.79
CA LYS A 16 14.56 -47.53 -53.16
C LYS A 16 13.41 -46.54 -53.54
N THR A 17 13.77 -45.44 -54.21
CA THR A 17 13.15 -44.78 -55.39
C THR A 17 11.64 -44.44 -55.52
N ALA A 18 11.39 -43.12 -55.66
CA ALA A 18 10.82 -42.42 -56.83
C ALA A 18 9.30 -42.20 -57.05
N SER A 19 9.02 -40.94 -57.45
CA SER A 19 8.04 -40.42 -58.43
C SER A 19 6.62 -39.97 -58.00
N ILE A 20 6.46 -38.63 -57.97
CA ILE A 20 5.55 -37.78 -58.78
C ILE A 20 4.10 -38.23 -58.96
N SER A 21 3.14 -37.41 -58.51
CA SER A 21 2.14 -36.78 -59.40
C SER A 21 1.23 -35.78 -58.66
N LYS A 22 1.09 -34.58 -59.27
CA LYS A 22 0.00 -33.61 -59.03
C LYS A 22 -1.34 -34.19 -59.43
N ALA A 23 -2.40 -33.90 -58.68
CA ALA A 23 -3.77 -33.81 -59.21
C ALA A 23 -4.67 -32.91 -58.33
N ASN A 24 -5.21 -31.86 -58.95
CA ASN A 24 -6.35 -31.09 -58.45
C ASN A 24 -7.66 -31.82 -58.77
N LYS A 25 -8.61 -31.87 -57.82
CA LYS A 25 -10.07 -32.02 -58.09
C LYS A 25 -10.85 -31.74 -56.79
N SER A 26 -11.36 -30.52 -56.60
CA SER A 26 -12.72 -30.04 -56.89
C SER A 26 -13.87 -30.63 -56.04
N ILE A 27 -14.43 -29.76 -55.20
CA ILE A 27 -15.86 -29.38 -55.15
C ILE A 27 -16.88 -30.34 -54.49
N ASN A 28 -17.67 -29.70 -53.60
CA ASN A 28 -18.98 -30.03 -53.02
C ASN A 28 -19.01 -30.99 -51.81
N SER A 29 -19.89 -30.86 -50.82
CA SER A 29 -20.79 -29.83 -50.27
C SER A 29 -21.68 -30.62 -49.28
N SER A 30 -21.94 -30.12 -48.06
CA SER A 30 -23.26 -30.19 -47.39
C SER A 30 -23.16 -30.12 -45.86
N THR A 31 -23.91 -29.16 -45.28
CA THR A 31 -24.74 -29.26 -44.05
C THR A 31 -24.05 -29.63 -42.73
N SER A 32 -24.29 -29.03 -41.57
CA SER A 32 -25.26 -28.07 -41.04
C SER A 32 -24.87 -27.86 -39.57
N LYS A 33 -24.70 -26.63 -39.08
CA LYS A 33 -24.68 -26.36 -37.62
C LYS A 33 -25.53 -25.14 -37.28
N LEU A 34 -26.57 -25.44 -36.51
CA LEU A 34 -27.55 -24.54 -35.92
C LEU A 34 -26.85 -23.61 -34.93
N LYS A 35 -27.08 -22.30 -35.06
CA LYS A 35 -26.69 -21.29 -34.08
C LYS A 35 -27.75 -21.25 -32.97
N SER A 36 -27.38 -21.64 -31.75
CA SER A 36 -28.14 -21.30 -30.55
C SER A 36 -27.91 -19.83 -30.21
N LYS A 37 -29.01 -19.10 -29.99
CA LYS A 37 -29.00 -17.72 -29.47
C LYS A 37 -28.82 -17.79 -27.95
N SER A 38 -27.75 -17.21 -27.42
CA SER A 38 -27.66 -16.82 -26.00
C SER A 38 -28.50 -15.56 -25.79
N ILE A 39 -29.34 -15.55 -24.75
CA ILE A 39 -30.28 -14.48 -24.37
C ILE A 39 -29.90 -13.86 -23.01
N LEU A 40 -28.68 -14.09 -22.52
CA LEU A 40 -28.14 -13.40 -21.34
C LEU A 40 -26.74 -12.90 -21.65
N ASN A 41 -26.62 -11.61 -21.96
CA ASN A 41 -25.48 -10.73 -21.68
C ASN A 41 -25.80 -9.35 -22.26
N ASP A 42 -26.44 -8.51 -21.45
CA ASP A 42 -26.44 -7.05 -21.58
C ASP A 42 -26.13 -6.49 -20.19
N GLU A 43 -24.83 -6.40 -19.89
CA GLU A 43 -24.31 -5.48 -18.89
C GLU A 43 -23.19 -4.68 -19.57
N ASP A 44 -23.52 -3.42 -19.86
CA ASP A 44 -22.64 -2.41 -20.42
C ASP A 44 -21.64 -1.93 -19.35
N GLU A 45 -20.35 -2.25 -19.52
CA GLU A 45 -19.26 -1.50 -18.91
C GLU A 45 -18.56 -0.63 -19.98
N GLU A 46 -18.79 0.68 -19.93
CA GLU A 46 -17.99 1.66 -20.67
C GLU A 46 -16.70 2.00 -19.91
N GLU A 47 -15.58 1.40 -20.32
CA GLU A 47 -14.24 1.91 -20.00
C GLU A 47 -13.79 2.95 -21.04
N ASN A 48 -13.52 4.17 -20.56
CA ASN A 48 -12.92 5.26 -21.34
C ASN A 48 -11.41 5.03 -21.51
N ASN A 49 -10.96 4.71 -22.73
CA ASN A 49 -9.54 4.69 -23.11
C ASN A 49 -9.22 5.83 -24.09
N ILE A 50 -8.43 6.80 -23.62
CA ILE A 50 -7.91 7.94 -24.39
C ILE A 50 -6.61 7.51 -25.06
N SER A 51 -6.61 7.37 -26.39
CA SER A 51 -5.39 7.46 -27.20
C SER A 51 -5.67 8.06 -28.59
N SER A 52 -4.64 8.69 -29.14
CA SER A 52 -4.64 9.78 -30.11
C SER A 52 -4.50 9.38 -31.60
N SER A 53 -5.20 10.13 -32.47
CA SER A 53 -4.96 10.39 -33.92
C SER A 53 -5.44 9.36 -34.98
N PRO A 54 -5.63 9.77 -36.26
CA PRO A 54 -6.56 10.76 -36.78
C PRO A 54 -7.66 10.13 -37.67
N LYS A 55 -8.77 10.85 -37.82
CA LYS A 55 -10.02 10.41 -38.47
C LYS A 55 -9.85 10.25 -39.99
N LYS A 56 -10.23 9.09 -40.54
CA LYS A 56 -10.69 8.96 -41.93
C LYS A 56 -12.20 8.68 -41.94
N LEU A 57 -12.88 9.51 -42.72
CA LEU A 57 -14.31 9.54 -42.97
C LEU A 57 -14.74 8.24 -43.67
N PHE A 58 -15.70 7.53 -43.08
CA PHE A 58 -16.69 6.76 -43.84
C PHE A 58 -18.07 7.11 -43.29
N SER A 59 -18.82 7.82 -44.12
CA SER A 59 -20.25 8.05 -43.95
C SER A 59 -20.99 6.74 -44.15
N SER A 60 -21.65 6.24 -43.11
CA SER A 60 -22.76 5.31 -43.26
C SER A 60 -23.62 5.34 -42.00
N SER A 61 -24.90 5.63 -42.20
CA SER A 61 -26.05 5.39 -41.32
C SER A 61 -26.08 6.10 -39.95
N ASN A 62 -26.58 7.34 -39.98
CA ASN A 62 -27.37 7.93 -38.90
C ASN A 62 -28.68 7.13 -38.71
N SER A 63 -28.62 5.98 -38.04
CA SER A 63 -29.82 5.20 -37.70
C SER A 63 -29.93 4.81 -36.21
N LEU A 64 -29.10 5.40 -35.35
CA LEU A 64 -29.11 5.13 -33.90
C LEU A 64 -29.65 6.30 -33.05
N SER A 65 -29.85 7.49 -33.63
CA SER A 65 -30.38 8.65 -32.88
C SER A 65 -31.91 8.79 -32.92
N LEU A 66 -32.62 7.95 -33.69
CA LEU A 66 -34.09 8.00 -33.78
C LEU A 66 -34.80 6.96 -32.90
N LEU A 67 -34.08 5.98 -32.35
CA LEU A 67 -34.68 4.91 -31.56
C LEU A 67 -34.99 5.32 -30.10
N ASN A 68 -34.37 6.40 -29.61
CA ASN A 68 -34.60 6.93 -28.27
C ASN A 68 -35.65 8.06 -28.19
N GLN A 69 -36.19 8.51 -29.33
CA GLN A 69 -37.23 9.55 -29.37
C GLN A 69 -38.66 8.99 -29.42
N GLN A 70 -38.80 7.66 -29.50
CA GLN A 70 -40.06 6.94 -29.41
C GLN A 70 -40.15 6.16 -28.09
N LYS A 71 -39.90 6.81 -26.95
CA LYS A 71 -40.53 6.37 -25.69
C LYS A 71 -42.02 6.56 -25.90
N SER A 72 -42.63 5.47 -26.31
CA SER A 72 -44.02 5.31 -26.64
C SER A 72 -44.87 5.98 -25.58
N GLN A 73 -45.65 6.97 -26.00
CA GLN A 73 -46.85 7.37 -25.27
C GLN A 73 -47.84 6.19 -25.37
N THR A 74 -47.59 5.12 -24.63
CA THR A 74 -48.59 4.11 -24.35
C THR A 74 -49.67 4.85 -23.55
N LYS A 75 -50.75 5.23 -24.23
CA LYS A 75 -51.86 5.91 -23.58
C LYS A 75 -52.39 4.96 -22.50
N LEU A 76 -52.17 5.33 -21.24
CA LEU A 76 -52.66 4.57 -20.08
C LEU A 76 -54.15 4.26 -20.27
N ASN A 77 -54.52 3.01 -20.01
CA ASN A 77 -55.90 2.56 -20.05
C ASN A 77 -56.76 3.43 -19.13
N ARG A 78 -58.04 3.66 -19.45
CA ARG A 78 -58.96 4.49 -18.66
C ARG A 78 -58.98 4.07 -17.18
N GLN A 79 -58.93 2.76 -16.91
CA GLN A 79 -58.85 2.24 -15.55
C GLN A 79 -57.53 2.61 -14.83
N GLN A 80 -56.41 2.67 -15.56
CA GLN A 80 -55.10 3.06 -15.00
C GLN A 80 -55.07 4.55 -14.65
N LYS A 81 -55.69 5.41 -15.46
CA LYS A 81 -55.82 6.85 -15.17
C LYS A 81 -56.65 7.12 -13.92
N ILE A 82 -57.79 6.43 -13.78
CA ILE A 82 -58.65 6.54 -12.59
C ILE A 82 -57.85 6.13 -11.34
N LYS A 83 -57.14 5.00 -11.39
CA LYS A 83 -56.28 4.55 -10.28
C LYS A 83 -55.15 5.53 -9.98
N GLN A 84 -54.54 6.15 -10.99
CA GLN A 84 -53.51 7.17 -10.82
C GLN A 84 -54.08 8.43 -10.17
N GLU A 85 -55.25 8.91 -10.59
CA GLU A 85 -55.95 10.05 -10.00
C GLU A 85 -56.40 9.76 -8.56
N GLU A 86 -56.88 8.55 -8.28
CA GLU A 86 -57.20 8.09 -6.92
C GLU A 86 -55.94 8.08 -6.04
N ALA A 87 -54.82 7.57 -6.56
CA ALA A 87 -53.55 7.58 -5.84
C ALA A 87 -53.02 9.00 -5.58
N LEU A 88 -53.12 9.91 -6.55
CA LEU A 88 -52.74 11.32 -6.41
C LEU A 88 -53.62 12.08 -5.41
N LYS A 89 -54.91 11.70 -5.29
CA LYS A 89 -55.83 12.25 -4.28
C LYS A 89 -55.48 11.78 -2.87
N ILE A 90 -54.99 10.55 -2.74
CA ILE A 90 -54.53 10.01 -1.45
C ILE A 90 -53.23 10.71 -1.04
N ASP A 91 -52.25 10.79 -1.94
CA ASP A 91 -51.02 11.55 -1.71
C ASP A 91 -50.42 12.08 -3.04
N SER A 92 -50.21 13.40 -3.08
CA SER A 92 -49.58 14.12 -4.19
C SER A 92 -48.16 13.64 -4.52
N ASN A 93 -47.44 13.04 -3.56
CA ASN A 93 -46.05 12.62 -3.68
C ASN A 93 -45.88 11.14 -4.09
N VAL A 94 -46.97 10.40 -4.34
CA VAL A 94 -46.96 8.95 -4.63
C VAL A 94 -46.04 8.57 -5.80
N PHE A 95 -45.90 9.44 -6.80
CA PHE A 95 -45.11 9.17 -8.00
C PHE A 95 -43.77 9.94 -8.05
N ALA A 96 -43.39 10.66 -7.00
CA ALA A 96 -42.20 11.52 -6.99
C ALA A 96 -40.89 10.77 -6.65
N TYR A 97 -40.89 9.43 -6.69
CA TYR A 97 -39.72 8.62 -6.32
C TYR A 97 -38.50 8.91 -7.20
N ASP A 98 -38.70 8.98 -8.52
CA ASP A 98 -37.63 9.23 -9.50
C ASP A 98 -37.00 10.61 -9.29
N GLU A 99 -37.83 11.63 -9.03
CA GLU A 99 -37.38 12.99 -8.74
C GLU A 99 -36.60 13.09 -7.41
N VAL A 100 -37.01 12.35 -6.37
CA VAL A 100 -36.26 12.26 -5.09
C VAL A 100 -34.91 11.60 -5.30
N TYR A 101 -34.89 10.52 -6.09
CA TYR A 101 -33.68 9.81 -6.41
C TYR A 101 -32.70 10.65 -7.23
N ASP A 102 -33.19 11.34 -8.27
CA ASP A 102 -32.39 12.20 -9.15
C ASP A 102 -31.68 13.32 -8.37
N ASP A 103 -32.37 13.92 -7.40
CA ASP A 103 -31.79 14.94 -6.54
C ASP A 103 -30.82 14.39 -5.51
N MET A 104 -31.08 13.20 -4.94
CA MET A 104 -30.10 12.55 -4.08
C MET A 104 -28.82 12.26 -4.87
N LYS A 105 -28.96 11.83 -6.13
CA LYS A 105 -27.84 11.58 -7.03
C LYS A 105 -27.16 12.85 -7.53
N SER A 106 -27.87 13.96 -7.69
CA SER A 106 -27.24 15.24 -8.03
C SER A 106 -26.37 15.75 -6.88
N VAL A 107 -26.84 15.68 -5.63
CA VAL A 107 -26.06 16.03 -4.44
C VAL A 107 -24.84 15.11 -4.28
N GLU A 108 -25.00 13.79 -4.48
CA GLU A 108 -23.85 12.86 -4.47
C GLU A 108 -22.80 13.23 -5.53
N LYS A 109 -23.22 13.65 -6.72
CA LYS A 109 -22.32 14.10 -7.79
C LYS A 109 -21.61 15.40 -7.39
N GLU A 110 -22.32 16.37 -6.82
CA GLU A 110 -21.73 17.62 -6.33
C GLU A 110 -20.66 17.37 -5.27
N ILE A 111 -20.94 16.54 -4.26
CA ILE A 111 -19.98 16.16 -3.22
C ILE A 111 -18.75 15.48 -3.83
N LYS A 112 -18.93 14.60 -4.83
CA LYS A 112 -17.80 13.98 -5.56
C LYS A 112 -16.97 15.02 -6.29
N LEU A 113 -17.60 15.97 -6.97
CA LEU A 113 -16.91 17.05 -7.68
C LEU A 113 -16.14 17.95 -6.72
N GLU A 114 -16.71 18.29 -5.56
CA GLU A 114 -16.02 19.05 -4.52
C GLU A 114 -14.79 18.32 -3.98
N LYS A 115 -14.87 16.99 -3.78
CA LYS A 115 -13.71 16.18 -3.38
C LYS A 115 -12.59 16.21 -4.43
N ILE A 116 -12.95 16.16 -5.71
CA ILE A 116 -11.97 16.24 -6.81
C ILE A 116 -11.32 17.63 -6.83
N LYS A 117 -12.10 18.71 -6.70
CA LYS A 117 -11.59 20.09 -6.62
C LYS A 117 -10.66 20.28 -5.42
N ASN A 118 -11.08 19.85 -4.24
CA ASN A 118 -10.27 19.90 -3.01
C ASN A 118 -9.00 19.02 -3.12
N GLY A 119 -9.08 17.92 -3.88
CA GLY A 119 -7.93 17.08 -4.21
C GLY A 119 -6.91 17.79 -5.09
N ALA A 120 -7.36 18.59 -6.06
CA ALA A 120 -6.50 19.36 -6.95
C ALA A 120 -5.77 20.51 -6.22
N GLU A 121 -6.38 21.13 -5.22
CA GLU A 121 -5.76 22.19 -4.40
C GLU A 121 -4.82 21.66 -3.31
N ARG A 122 -4.90 20.37 -2.98
CA ARG A 122 -4.13 19.78 -1.88
C ARG A 122 -2.64 19.69 -2.23
N LYS A 123 -1.81 20.30 -1.38
CA LYS A 123 -0.36 20.10 -1.41
C LYS A 123 -0.02 18.60 -1.28
N PRO A 124 1.12 18.14 -1.83
CA PRO A 124 1.54 16.75 -1.72
C PRO A 124 1.56 16.31 -0.25
N GLN A 125 1.04 15.11 0.05
CA GLN A 125 0.87 14.62 1.42
C GLN A 125 2.16 14.61 2.24
N TYR A 126 3.32 14.43 1.59
CA TYR A 126 4.60 14.23 2.26
C TYR A 126 5.56 15.42 2.18
N ILE A 127 5.38 16.36 1.25
CA ILE A 127 6.37 17.42 1.03
C ILE A 127 6.47 18.37 2.23
N SER A 128 5.35 18.67 2.88
CA SER A 128 5.32 19.52 4.07
C SER A 128 6.10 18.90 5.23
N GLY A 129 5.92 17.59 5.46
CA GLY A 129 6.67 16.83 6.47
C GLY A 129 8.17 16.79 6.16
N LEU A 130 8.55 16.59 4.90
CA LEU A 130 9.96 16.65 4.49
C LEU A 130 10.58 18.04 4.71
N ILE A 131 9.86 19.11 4.38
CA ILE A 131 10.33 20.49 4.61
C ILE A 131 10.45 20.77 6.11
N GLN A 132 9.48 20.35 6.92
CA GLN A 132 9.51 20.52 8.37
C GLN A 132 10.67 19.76 9.01
N THR A 133 10.88 18.50 8.64
CA THR A 133 12.00 17.69 9.15
C THR A 133 13.36 18.24 8.71
N ALA A 134 13.48 18.75 7.47
CA ALA A 134 14.70 19.42 7.02
C ALA A 134 15.00 20.67 7.86
N LYS A 135 13.99 21.51 8.13
CA LYS A 135 14.11 22.69 9.00
C LYS A 135 14.49 22.31 10.43
N GLN A 136 13.89 21.25 10.98
CA GLN A 136 14.21 20.78 12.32
C GLN A 136 15.69 20.35 12.42
N ARG A 137 16.20 19.60 11.42
CA ARG A 137 17.62 19.23 11.37
C ARG A 137 18.56 20.42 11.27
N GLU A 138 18.15 21.47 10.57
CA GLU A 138 18.92 22.72 10.48
C GLU A 138 19.02 23.40 11.84
N ILE A 139 17.90 23.51 12.56
CA ILE A 139 17.87 24.02 13.94
C ILE A 139 18.72 23.14 14.86
N ASP A 140 18.62 21.81 14.75
CA ASP A 140 19.39 20.87 15.56
C ASP A 140 20.90 20.98 15.30
N ARG A 141 21.29 21.14 14.05
CA ARG A 141 22.69 21.35 13.65
C ARG A 141 23.24 22.63 14.29
N ILE A 142 22.51 23.75 14.17
CA ILE A 142 22.92 25.02 14.77
C ILE A 142 23.02 24.88 16.30
N ARG A 143 22.05 24.21 16.95
CA ARG A 143 22.08 23.97 18.39
C ARG A 143 23.28 23.13 18.82
N ALA A 144 23.70 22.17 18.00
CA ALA A 144 24.88 21.36 18.26
C ALA A 144 26.17 22.16 18.12
N GLU A 145 26.28 23.00 17.08
CA GLU A 145 27.41 23.93 16.88
C GLU A 145 27.54 24.89 18.07
N ASP A 146 26.44 25.47 18.56
CA ASP A 146 26.44 26.37 19.73
C ASP A 146 26.87 25.66 21.02
N LYS A 147 26.37 24.43 21.26
CA LYS A 147 26.79 23.62 22.42
C LYS A 147 28.25 23.20 22.34
N MET A 148 28.78 23.00 21.14
CA MET A 148 30.20 22.71 20.92
C MET A 148 31.06 23.93 21.28
N VAL A 149 30.70 25.11 20.77
CA VAL A 149 31.41 26.37 21.08
C VAL A 149 31.34 26.72 22.56
N GLN A 150 30.19 26.49 23.22
CA GLN A 150 30.07 26.68 24.67
C GLN A 150 31.00 25.74 25.44
N ARG A 151 31.06 24.47 25.06
CA ARG A 151 31.98 23.50 25.67
C ARG A 151 33.45 23.92 25.46
N GLU A 152 33.81 24.42 24.28
CA GLU A 152 35.16 24.96 24.01
C GLU A 152 35.49 26.13 24.94
N ARG A 153 34.57 27.09 25.12
CA ARG A 153 34.75 28.22 26.05
C ARG A 153 34.87 27.79 27.51
N GLU A 154 34.07 26.83 27.94
CA GLU A 154 34.17 26.26 29.29
C GLU A 154 35.52 25.58 29.51
N THR A 155 36.07 24.91 28.49
CA THR A 155 37.40 24.31 28.56
C THR A 155 38.53 25.33 28.54
N GLU A 156 38.37 26.44 27.81
CA GLU A 156 39.31 27.57 27.80
C GLU A 156 39.27 28.36 29.13
N GLY A 157 38.18 28.28 29.88
CA GLY A 157 38.08 28.76 31.26
C GLY A 157 38.47 30.24 31.42
N LEU A 158 39.56 30.49 32.14
CA LEU A 158 40.07 31.84 32.43
C LEU A 158 41.17 32.30 31.46
N GLU A 159 41.57 31.49 30.48
CA GLU A 159 42.70 31.79 29.59
C GLU A 159 42.50 33.08 28.76
N PHE A 160 41.25 33.53 28.61
CA PHE A 160 40.86 34.70 27.83
C PHE A 160 40.06 35.74 28.63
N ALA A 161 40.06 35.66 29.96
CA ALA A 161 39.33 36.60 30.82
C ALA A 161 39.81 38.06 30.71
N ASP A 162 41.09 38.25 30.39
CA ASP A 162 41.70 39.59 30.22
C ASP A 162 41.45 40.19 28.82
N LYS A 163 40.77 39.48 27.92
CA LYS A 163 40.47 39.95 26.55
C LYS A 163 39.00 40.30 26.41
N ASP A 164 38.72 41.34 25.62
CA ASP A 164 37.37 41.80 25.36
C ASP A 164 36.54 40.76 24.59
N ALA A 165 35.31 40.49 25.04
CA ALA A 165 34.38 39.57 24.39
C ALA A 165 33.54 40.30 23.33
N PHE A 166 33.84 40.07 22.05
CA PHE A 166 33.08 40.65 20.93
C PHE A 166 32.02 39.68 20.42
N VAL A 167 30.74 40.03 20.59
CA VAL A 167 29.61 39.27 20.02
C VAL A 167 29.08 39.99 18.80
N THR A 168 28.99 39.30 17.67
CA THR A 168 28.44 39.89 16.44
C THR A 168 26.91 40.02 16.54
N PRO A 169 26.31 41.07 15.94
CA PRO A 169 24.85 41.24 15.97
C PRO A 169 24.10 40.10 15.26
N ALA A 170 24.75 39.39 14.34
CA ALA A 170 24.19 38.20 13.70
C ALA A 170 24.08 37.01 14.68
N TYR A 171 25.10 36.81 15.53
CA TYR A 171 25.09 35.75 16.54
C TYR A 171 24.04 35.99 17.62
N LEU A 172 23.84 37.25 18.04
CA LEU A 172 22.75 37.62 18.96
C LEU A 172 21.37 37.26 18.39
N LYS A 173 21.13 37.59 17.11
CA LYS A 173 19.89 37.24 16.41
C LYS A 173 19.70 35.71 16.29
N GLN A 174 20.76 34.98 15.97
CA GLN A 174 20.73 33.52 15.89
C GLN A 174 20.40 32.90 17.27
N GLN A 175 20.96 33.43 18.35
CA GLN A 175 20.68 32.96 19.71
C GLN A 175 19.23 33.26 20.13
N GLU A 176 18.69 34.42 19.75
CA GLU A 176 17.28 34.77 19.97
C GLU A 176 16.33 33.87 19.17
N GLU A 177 16.65 33.58 17.91
CA GLU A 177 15.88 32.68 17.06
C GLU A 177 15.86 31.24 17.62
N LEU A 178 16.97 30.74 18.15
CA LEU A 178 17.03 29.42 18.80
C LEU A 178 16.23 29.37 20.09
N LYS A 179 16.34 30.39 20.95
CA LYS A 179 15.54 30.49 22.19
C LYS A 179 14.05 30.52 21.88
N LYS A 180 13.65 31.31 20.88
CA LYS A 180 12.26 31.37 20.44
C LYS A 180 11.78 30.04 19.87
N ALA A 181 12.59 29.36 19.07
CA ALA A 181 12.26 28.04 18.53
C ALA A 181 12.11 26.98 19.64
N GLU A 182 12.96 27.02 20.66
CA GLU A 182 12.89 26.13 21.84
C GLU A 182 11.63 26.39 22.68
N GLU A 183 11.28 27.65 22.93
CA GLU A 183 10.04 28.02 23.62
C GLU A 183 8.79 27.58 22.86
N GLU A 184 8.78 27.77 21.53
CA GLU A 184 7.67 27.33 20.68
C GLU A 184 7.54 25.80 20.63
N GLU A 185 8.66 25.07 20.62
CA GLU A 185 8.68 23.60 20.68
C GLU A 185 8.20 23.11 22.05
N ARG A 186 8.65 23.73 23.14
CA ARG A 186 8.19 23.42 24.50
C ARG A 186 6.69 23.66 24.67
N LEU A 187 6.17 24.80 24.22
CA LEU A 187 4.74 25.10 24.28
C LEU A 187 3.90 24.14 23.41
N LYS A 188 4.45 23.63 22.31
CA LYS A 188 3.80 22.59 21.50
C LYS A 188 3.82 21.24 22.20
N ALA A 189 4.95 20.86 22.79
CA ALA A 189 5.06 19.62 23.56
C ALA A 189 4.06 19.59 24.73
N ASP A 190 3.93 20.69 25.47
CA ASP A 190 2.98 20.81 26.58
C ASP A 190 1.50 20.72 26.13
N LYS A 191 1.19 21.12 24.88
CA LYS A 191 -0.16 21.06 24.31
C LYS A 191 -0.51 19.72 23.66
N VAL A 192 0.50 18.97 23.21
CA VAL A 192 0.31 17.67 22.57
C VAL A 192 0.21 16.61 23.66
N THR A 193 -1.01 16.42 24.19
CA THR A 193 -1.29 15.23 24.98
C THR A 193 -1.30 14.01 24.07
N PRO A 194 -0.78 12.84 24.51
CA PRO A 194 -0.83 11.63 23.70
C PRO A 194 -2.30 11.24 23.51
N SER A 195 -2.83 11.50 22.31
CA SER A 195 -4.20 11.15 21.95
C SER A 195 -4.31 9.63 21.86
N LYS A 196 -4.86 9.01 22.91
CA LYS A 196 -5.01 7.55 23.06
C LYS A 196 -6.00 6.91 22.05
N ASP A 197 -6.62 7.70 21.19
CA ASP A 197 -7.85 7.31 20.48
C ASP A 197 -7.75 7.44 18.94
N GLY A 198 -6.62 7.02 18.38
CA GLY A 198 -6.32 7.16 16.95
C GLY A 198 -7.37 6.51 16.02
N MET A 199 -7.90 5.35 16.39
CA MET A 199 -8.94 4.68 15.60
C MET A 199 -10.32 5.28 15.81
N ALA A 200 -10.70 5.63 17.05
CA ALA A 200 -12.00 6.24 17.30
C ALA A 200 -12.14 7.60 16.61
N LEU A 201 -11.06 8.38 16.50
CA LEU A 201 -11.05 9.63 15.74
C LEU A 201 -11.29 9.40 14.24
N PHE A 202 -10.71 8.34 13.68
CA PHE A 202 -10.97 7.97 12.27
C PHE A 202 -12.43 7.58 12.05
N TYR A 203 -12.99 6.70 12.89
CA TYR A 203 -14.40 6.33 12.81
C TYR A 203 -15.33 7.52 13.04
N LYS A 204 -15.01 8.39 14.02
CA LYS A 204 -15.73 9.65 14.25
C LYS A 204 -15.72 10.53 13.00
N ASN A 205 -14.59 10.65 12.32
CA ASN A 205 -14.50 11.44 11.09
C ASN A 205 -15.34 10.84 9.95
N ILE A 206 -15.31 9.52 9.76
CA ILE A 206 -16.15 8.84 8.76
C ILE A 206 -17.64 9.02 9.08
N LEU A 207 -18.03 8.82 10.34
CA LEU A 207 -19.42 8.97 10.78
C LEU A 207 -19.91 10.40 10.60
N ASN A 208 -19.09 11.39 10.95
CA ASN A 208 -19.40 12.80 10.74
C ASN A 208 -19.50 13.14 9.25
N GLU A 209 -18.62 12.58 8.41
CA GLU A 209 -18.69 12.79 6.96
C GLU A 209 -19.98 12.19 6.39
N ASN A 210 -20.33 10.96 6.77
CA ASN A 210 -21.56 10.30 6.34
C ASN A 210 -22.81 11.04 6.83
N ALA A 211 -22.81 11.53 8.07
CA ALA A 211 -23.89 12.35 8.62
C ALA A 211 -24.08 13.64 7.81
N LYS A 212 -22.99 14.35 7.48
CA LYS A 212 -23.04 15.55 6.63
C LYS A 212 -23.57 15.27 5.23
N ARG A 213 -23.17 14.14 4.61
CA ARG A 213 -23.70 13.75 3.29
C ARG A 213 -25.20 13.50 3.36
N HIS A 214 -25.66 12.81 4.40
CA HIS A 214 -27.08 12.52 4.61
C HIS A 214 -27.89 13.80 4.91
N GLU A 215 -27.33 14.72 5.69
CA GLU A 215 -27.94 16.02 5.95
C GLU A 215 -28.11 16.82 4.66
N ALA A 216 -27.07 16.88 3.82
CA ALA A 216 -27.12 17.56 2.52
C ALA A 216 -28.16 16.96 1.56
N THR A 217 -28.29 15.63 1.53
CA THR A 217 -29.33 14.97 0.70
C THR A 217 -30.73 15.26 1.24
N MET A 218 -30.94 15.21 2.56
CA MET A 218 -32.23 15.54 3.17
C MET A 218 -32.60 17.00 2.96
N GLU A 219 -31.65 17.92 3.07
CA GLU A 219 -31.87 19.33 2.77
C GLU A 219 -32.30 19.56 1.31
N ALA A 220 -31.68 18.88 0.34
CA ALA A 220 -32.04 19.00 -1.06
C ALA A 220 -33.47 18.49 -1.31
N VAL A 221 -33.84 17.37 -0.71
CA VAL A 221 -35.20 16.82 -0.77
C VAL A 221 -36.22 17.77 -0.13
N VAL A 222 -35.90 18.36 1.03
CA VAL A 222 -36.75 19.35 1.71
C VAL A 222 -36.89 20.63 0.88
N LYS A 223 -35.80 21.12 0.27
CA LYS A 223 -35.81 22.28 -0.63
C LYS A 223 -36.68 22.02 -1.87
N ARG A 224 -36.64 20.82 -2.44
CA ARG A 224 -37.54 20.46 -3.54
C ARG A 224 -38.99 20.46 -3.07
N LYS A 225 -39.31 19.83 -1.93
CA LYS A 225 -40.65 19.83 -1.35
C LYS A 225 -41.17 21.25 -1.08
N ALA A 226 -40.31 22.16 -0.63
CA ALA A 226 -40.65 23.57 -0.47
C ALA A 226 -40.93 24.27 -1.82
N LYS A 227 -40.18 23.92 -2.87
CA LYS A 227 -40.35 24.47 -4.22
C LYS A 227 -41.60 23.94 -4.93
N THR A 228 -41.97 22.67 -4.72
CA THR A 228 -43.19 22.07 -5.26
C THR A 228 -44.44 22.59 -4.56
N ASN A 229 -44.33 22.98 -3.29
CA ASN A 229 -45.45 23.49 -2.48
C ASN A 229 -45.68 25.00 -2.61
N ASN A 230 -45.11 25.67 -3.62
CA ASN A 230 -45.36 27.10 -3.86
C ASN A 230 -46.71 27.40 -4.55
N SER A 231 -47.73 26.59 -4.28
CA SER A 231 -49.13 26.99 -4.30
C SER A 231 -49.69 26.87 -2.88
N LEU A 232 -49.90 28.02 -2.24
CA LEU A 232 -50.66 28.24 -0.98
C LEU A 232 -49.86 28.17 0.34
N GLY A 233 -49.07 29.23 0.59
CA GLY A 233 -49.25 30.11 1.75
C GLY A 233 -49.49 29.53 3.16
N LEU A 234 -48.92 28.37 3.52
CA LEU A 234 -49.12 27.76 4.85
C LEU A 234 -47.81 27.31 5.51
N ALA A 235 -46.71 28.02 5.30
CA ALA A 235 -45.42 27.73 5.93
C ALA A 235 -45.13 28.61 7.17
N ALA A 236 -45.94 29.64 7.44
CA ALA A 236 -45.67 30.62 8.49
C ALA A 236 -46.33 30.32 9.86
N THR A 237 -47.21 29.31 9.97
CA THR A 237 -48.01 29.05 11.18
C THR A 237 -47.54 27.85 12.00
N LEU A 238 -46.57 27.07 11.51
CA LEU A 238 -46.09 25.85 12.18
C LEU A 238 -44.79 26.04 12.98
N SER A 239 -44.17 27.22 12.95
CA SER A 239 -42.98 27.51 13.78
C SER A 239 -43.31 28.02 15.19
N ALA A 240 -44.59 28.21 15.52
CA ALA A 240 -45.03 28.77 16.81
C ALA A 240 -45.51 27.74 17.84
N SER A 241 -45.61 26.45 17.48
CA SER A 241 -46.09 25.40 18.40
C SER A 241 -44.95 24.53 18.92
N GLN A 242 -44.04 25.12 19.69
CA GLN A 242 -42.98 24.39 20.38
C GLN A 242 -42.91 24.75 21.87
N THR A 243 -44.05 24.80 22.56
CA THR A 243 -44.10 24.75 24.03
C THR A 243 -45.44 24.17 24.46
N THR A 244 -45.48 22.87 24.77
CA THR A 244 -46.19 22.30 25.93
C THR A 244 -46.05 20.79 25.92
N SER A 245 -45.26 20.33 26.89
CA SER A 245 -45.25 19.00 27.49
C SER A 245 -46.66 18.45 27.73
N GLY A 246 -46.94 17.26 27.19
CA GLY A 246 -48.18 16.51 27.40
C GLY A 246 -47.99 15.04 27.05
N THR A 247 -47.79 14.23 28.09
CA THR A 247 -47.73 12.77 28.14
C THR A 247 -48.78 12.06 27.29
N VAL A 248 -48.33 11.19 26.37
CA VAL A 248 -49.15 10.12 25.78
C VAL A 248 -48.44 8.79 25.98
N THR A 249 -48.98 8.02 26.93
CA THR A 249 -48.68 6.60 27.15
C THR A 249 -49.11 5.80 25.92
N SER A 250 -48.14 5.17 25.24
CA SER A 250 -48.39 4.05 24.34
C SER A 250 -47.44 2.92 24.72
N TYR A 251 -48.02 1.76 24.99
CA TYR A 251 -47.33 0.55 25.40
C TYR A 251 -46.52 0.00 24.23
N VAL A 252 -45.20 0.24 24.25
CA VAL A 252 -44.21 -0.49 23.45
C VAL A 252 -43.32 -1.23 24.43
N GLN A 253 -43.33 -2.55 24.33
CA GLN A 253 -42.55 -3.47 25.16
C GLN A 253 -41.05 -3.13 25.09
N PRO A 254 -40.34 -3.08 26.23
CA PRO A 254 -38.88 -2.99 26.19
C PRO A 254 -38.31 -4.30 25.62
N PRO A 255 -37.31 -4.26 24.71
CA PRO A 255 -36.54 -5.46 24.42
C PRO A 255 -35.85 -5.88 25.73
N GLN A 256 -36.10 -7.12 26.14
CA GLN A 256 -35.44 -7.72 27.29
C GLN A 256 -33.93 -7.71 27.06
N TYR A 257 -33.24 -7.08 28.00
CA TYR A 257 -31.79 -7.04 28.11
C TYR A 257 -31.35 -8.34 28.80
N ASP A 258 -30.75 -9.25 28.04
CA ASP A 258 -29.98 -10.36 28.60
C ASP A 258 -28.70 -9.80 29.22
N PRO A 259 -28.46 -9.98 30.54
CA PRO A 259 -27.22 -9.58 31.16
C PRO A 259 -26.21 -10.72 31.07
N GLU A 260 -25.23 -10.65 30.17
CA GLU A 260 -23.93 -11.28 30.37
C GLU A 260 -22.90 -10.75 29.35
N PRO A 261 -21.94 -9.89 29.74
CA PRO A 261 -20.75 -9.72 28.93
C PRO A 261 -19.88 -10.96 29.12
N GLU A 262 -19.67 -11.75 28.06
CA GLU A 262 -18.55 -12.68 28.02
C GLU A 262 -17.29 -11.90 28.39
N ILE A 263 -16.66 -12.32 29.48
CA ILE A 263 -15.44 -11.73 29.99
C ILE A 263 -14.38 -11.97 28.93
N VAL A 264 -14.08 -10.93 28.14
CA VAL A 264 -12.97 -10.95 27.18
C VAL A 264 -11.73 -11.35 27.97
N PRO A 265 -11.12 -12.52 27.68
CA PRO A 265 -9.94 -12.98 28.41
C PRO A 265 -8.85 -11.92 28.27
N SER A 266 -8.22 -11.56 29.38
CA SER A 266 -7.13 -10.58 29.37
C SER A 266 -6.00 -11.03 28.45
N ASP A 267 -5.31 -10.08 27.82
CA ASP A 267 -4.22 -10.31 26.85
C ASP A 267 -3.14 -11.27 27.38
N VAL A 268 -2.91 -11.27 28.70
CA VAL A 268 -2.02 -12.22 29.39
C VAL A 268 -2.47 -13.68 29.23
N LYS A 269 -3.78 -13.96 29.31
CA LYS A 269 -4.34 -15.29 29.13
C LYS A 269 -4.25 -15.74 27.67
N LEU A 270 -4.45 -14.81 26.74
CA LEU A 270 -4.33 -15.07 25.31
C LEU A 270 -2.87 -15.37 24.94
N ALA A 271 -1.91 -14.63 25.47
CA ALA A 271 -0.48 -14.90 25.28
C ALA A 271 -0.07 -16.29 25.78
N ALA A 272 -0.53 -16.67 26.98
CA ALA A 272 -0.27 -17.99 27.55
C ALA A 272 -0.92 -19.13 26.75
N GLU A 273 -2.13 -18.92 26.23
CA GLU A 273 -2.82 -19.91 25.39
C GLU A 273 -2.13 -20.11 24.04
N ILE A 274 -1.62 -19.04 23.44
CA ILE A 274 -0.85 -19.09 22.19
C ILE A 274 0.51 -19.77 22.43
N GLU A 275 1.20 -19.45 23.52
CA GLU A 275 2.46 -20.11 23.89
C GLU A 275 2.26 -21.61 24.12
N ALA A 276 1.15 -22.01 24.78
CA ALA A 276 0.82 -23.41 24.99
C ALA A 276 0.44 -24.14 23.69
N LYS A 277 -0.24 -23.47 22.74
CA LYS A 277 -0.68 -24.06 21.47
C LYS A 277 0.42 -24.12 20.40
N LEU A 278 1.26 -23.09 20.30
CA LEU A 278 2.25 -22.92 19.23
C LEU A 278 3.70 -23.03 19.71
N GLY A 279 3.95 -23.07 21.02
CA GLY A 279 5.30 -23.14 21.60
C GLY A 279 6.14 -21.88 21.38
N GLN A 280 5.54 -20.78 20.91
CA GLN A 280 6.21 -19.51 20.67
C GLN A 280 5.88 -18.53 21.79
N LYS A 281 6.92 -17.93 22.38
CA LYS A 281 6.79 -16.90 23.40
C LYS A 281 6.27 -15.60 22.78
N VAL A 282 5.17 -15.08 23.33
CA VAL A 282 4.60 -13.79 22.96
C VAL A 282 5.09 -12.75 23.96
N ASP A 283 5.79 -11.72 23.49
CA ASP A 283 6.32 -10.67 24.36
C ASP A 283 5.18 -9.80 24.91
N LEU A 284 5.22 -9.51 26.21
CA LEU A 284 4.28 -8.64 26.92
C LEU A 284 5.03 -7.41 27.45
N ASP A 285 4.44 -6.22 27.33
CA ASP A 285 4.94 -4.99 27.95
C ASP A 285 4.76 -4.99 29.48
N ASP A 286 5.39 -4.04 30.18
CA ASP A 286 5.26 -3.86 31.65
C ASP A 286 3.79 -3.65 32.12
N GLU A 287 2.89 -3.27 31.21
CA GLU A 287 1.45 -3.14 31.44
C GLU A 287 0.66 -4.44 31.14
N GLY A 288 1.32 -5.54 30.77
CA GLY A 288 0.70 -6.83 30.47
C GLY A 288 -0.02 -6.93 29.13
N LYS A 289 0.29 -6.03 28.17
CA LYS A 289 -0.28 -6.01 26.81
C LYS A 289 0.65 -6.71 25.82
N ILE A 290 0.09 -7.38 24.82
CA ILE A 290 0.84 -8.09 23.77
C ILE A 290 1.53 -7.07 22.85
N ILE A 291 2.85 -7.22 22.68
CA ILE A 291 3.66 -6.38 21.81
C ILE A 291 3.53 -6.86 20.35
N ASP A 292 2.88 -6.07 19.48
CA ASP A 292 2.70 -6.41 18.07
C ASP A 292 3.94 -6.03 17.22
N HIS A 293 4.75 -7.03 16.86
CA HIS A 293 5.96 -6.87 16.05
C HIS A 293 5.70 -6.67 14.55
N ARG A 294 4.46 -6.45 14.12
CA ARG A 294 4.10 -6.29 12.70
C ARG A 294 4.80 -5.12 12.00
N GLN A 295 5.20 -4.07 12.73
CA GLN A 295 5.96 -2.94 12.18
C GLN A 295 7.40 -3.31 11.79
N LEU A 296 7.98 -4.34 12.40
CA LEU A 296 9.25 -4.92 11.98
C LEU A 296 9.09 -5.80 10.72
N LEU A 297 7.87 -6.20 10.39
CA LEU A 297 7.56 -7.09 9.25
C LEU A 297 7.12 -6.34 7.98
N THR A 298 6.67 -5.08 8.06
CA THR A 298 6.27 -4.26 6.90
C THR A 298 7.41 -3.42 6.31
N GLY A 299 8.58 -3.42 6.95
CA GLY A 299 9.80 -2.76 6.45
C GLY A 299 10.51 -3.58 5.37
N GLY A 300 9.97 -3.57 4.15
CA GLY A 300 10.71 -3.97 2.95
C GLY A 300 11.96 -3.09 2.77
N LEU A 301 13.11 -3.64 3.16
CA LEU A 301 14.42 -3.03 3.03
C LEU A 301 14.87 -3.01 1.56
N ASN A 302 14.48 -1.99 0.79
CA ASN A 302 15.12 -1.65 -0.47
C ASN A 302 16.45 -0.92 -0.19
N LEU A 303 17.48 -1.65 0.23
CA LEU A 303 18.87 -1.18 0.14
C LEU A 303 19.46 -1.69 -1.17
N GLY A 304 19.58 -0.81 -2.16
CA GLY A 304 20.47 -1.05 -3.29
C GLY A 304 21.92 -1.25 -2.80
N PRO A 305 22.75 -2.02 -3.51
CA PRO A 305 24.09 -2.33 -3.06
C PRO A 305 24.96 -1.05 -2.94
N PRO A 306 25.80 -0.91 -1.90
CA PRO A 306 26.66 0.25 -1.74
C PRO A 306 27.69 0.31 -2.88
N LYS A 307 27.88 1.50 -3.46
CA LYS A 307 28.95 1.78 -4.42
C LYS A 307 30.31 1.63 -3.71
N LEU A 308 31.02 0.55 -4.00
CA LEU A 308 32.39 0.34 -3.56
C LEU A 308 33.36 1.08 -4.49
N ILE A 309 34.12 2.02 -3.93
CA ILE A 309 35.28 2.66 -4.55
C ILE A 309 36.51 1.82 -4.18
N GLY A 310 37.14 1.17 -5.17
CA GLY A 310 38.42 0.46 -5.01
C GLY A 310 38.67 -0.58 -6.12
N PRO A 311 39.93 -0.78 -6.58
CA PRO A 311 40.22 -1.59 -7.76
C PRO A 311 40.33 -3.08 -7.40
N GLN A 312 39.48 -3.92 -8.00
CA GLN A 312 39.56 -5.38 -7.90
C GLN A 312 39.34 -6.02 -9.29
N LYS A 313 40.15 -7.05 -9.59
CA LYS A 313 40.20 -7.79 -10.86
C LYS A 313 38.89 -8.57 -11.12
N PRO A 314 38.42 -8.71 -12.37
CA PRO A 314 37.09 -9.25 -12.64
C PRO A 314 37.02 -10.77 -12.46
N LYS A 315 36.13 -11.22 -11.57
CA LYS A 315 35.56 -12.58 -11.61
C LYS A 315 34.41 -12.57 -12.62
N LYS A 316 34.45 -13.50 -13.57
CA LYS A 316 33.43 -13.66 -14.61
C LYS A 316 32.17 -14.32 -14.03
N ALA A 317 31.30 -13.52 -13.44
CA ALA A 317 29.90 -13.88 -13.23
C ALA A 317 29.05 -12.59 -13.15
N GLY A 318 27.96 -12.55 -13.92
CA GLY A 318 26.87 -11.57 -13.77
C GLY A 318 26.97 -10.25 -14.56
N PHE A 319 28.17 -9.72 -14.82
CA PHE A 319 28.34 -8.43 -15.55
C PHE A 319 29.10 -8.54 -16.88
N GLY A 320 29.54 -9.74 -17.28
CA GLY A 320 30.36 -9.97 -18.49
C GLY A 320 29.58 -10.31 -19.76
N LEU A 321 28.25 -10.40 -19.71
CA LEU A 321 27.41 -10.67 -20.87
C LEU A 321 27.00 -9.36 -21.52
N SER A 322 27.07 -9.27 -22.85
CA SER A 322 26.60 -8.08 -23.56
C SER A 322 25.11 -7.85 -23.30
N ILE A 323 24.65 -6.59 -23.35
CA ILE A 323 23.23 -6.24 -23.14
C ILE A 323 22.32 -7.07 -24.06
N ALA A 324 22.77 -7.35 -25.29
CA ALA A 324 22.05 -8.17 -26.26
C ALA A 324 21.94 -9.65 -25.84
N GLU A 325 22.96 -10.18 -25.16
CA GLU A 325 23.02 -11.58 -24.73
C GLU A 325 22.23 -11.82 -23.44
N ARG A 326 22.21 -10.83 -22.54
CA ARG A 326 21.29 -10.82 -21.39
C ARG A 326 19.82 -10.76 -21.84
N ALA A 327 19.51 -9.91 -22.81
CA ALA A 327 18.16 -9.82 -23.37
C ALA A 327 17.72 -11.11 -24.08
N ARG A 328 18.66 -11.85 -24.70
CA ARG A 328 18.38 -13.17 -25.28
C ARG A 328 18.11 -14.22 -24.21
N GLN A 329 18.91 -14.28 -23.16
CA GLN A 329 18.67 -15.22 -22.06
C GLN A 329 17.36 -14.94 -21.31
N GLU A 330 17.00 -13.68 -21.10
CA GLU A 330 15.70 -13.33 -20.51
C GLU A 330 14.53 -13.74 -21.41
N ARG A 331 14.66 -13.59 -22.73
CA ARG A 331 13.65 -14.05 -23.69
C ARG A 331 13.53 -15.57 -23.75
N GLU A 332 14.65 -16.28 -23.82
CA GLU A 332 14.70 -17.75 -23.84
C GLU A 332 14.13 -18.34 -22.54
N LYS A 333 14.41 -17.69 -21.40
CA LYS A 333 13.84 -18.07 -20.11
C LYS A 333 12.34 -17.80 -20.04
N ALA A 334 11.88 -16.66 -20.56
CA ALA A 334 10.46 -16.34 -20.63
C ALA A 334 9.70 -17.27 -21.60
N GLU A 335 10.34 -17.67 -22.70
CA GLU A 335 9.78 -18.61 -23.68
C GLU A 335 9.73 -20.03 -23.10
N ALA A 336 10.77 -20.47 -22.39
CA ALA A 336 10.77 -21.75 -21.67
C ALA A 336 9.70 -21.79 -20.56
N GLU A 337 9.52 -20.71 -19.79
CA GLU A 337 8.46 -20.61 -18.79
C GLU A 337 7.07 -20.61 -19.43
N ALA A 338 6.90 -19.94 -20.58
CA ALA A 338 5.65 -19.96 -21.33
C ALA A 338 5.35 -21.35 -21.94
N GLU A 339 6.37 -22.09 -22.37
CA GLU A 339 6.22 -23.47 -22.84
C GLU A 339 5.89 -24.44 -21.70
N GLU A 340 6.47 -24.28 -20.51
CA GLU A 340 6.12 -25.09 -19.34
C GLU A 340 4.67 -24.84 -18.93
N ARG A 341 4.23 -23.58 -18.88
CA ARG A 341 2.82 -23.23 -18.60
C ARG A 341 1.87 -23.83 -19.64
N ARG A 342 2.22 -23.78 -20.92
CA ARG A 342 1.42 -24.42 -21.99
C ARG A 342 1.35 -25.93 -21.84
N LYS A 343 2.46 -26.59 -21.47
CA LYS A 343 2.50 -28.04 -21.21
C LYS A 343 1.71 -28.43 -19.96
N GLU A 344 1.69 -27.58 -18.93
CA GLU A 344 0.85 -27.76 -17.75
C GLU A 344 -0.63 -27.58 -18.09
N GLU A 345 -0.99 -26.54 -18.85
CA GLU A 345 -2.36 -26.31 -19.34
C GLU A 345 -2.86 -27.45 -20.26
N GLU A 346 -1.99 -27.98 -21.14
CA GLU A 346 -2.31 -29.10 -22.02
C GLU A 346 -2.54 -30.40 -21.24
N LYS A 347 -1.71 -30.70 -20.25
CA LYS A 347 -1.93 -31.83 -19.32
C LYS A 347 -3.18 -31.66 -18.49
N ASP A 348 -3.46 -30.44 -18.02
CA ASP A 348 -4.65 -30.14 -17.23
C ASP A 348 -5.94 -30.32 -18.02
N LEU A 349 -5.90 -30.12 -19.35
CA LEU A 349 -7.01 -30.37 -20.28
C LEU A 349 -7.15 -31.87 -20.61
N GLU A 350 -6.04 -32.59 -20.79
CA GLU A 350 -6.02 -34.05 -20.99
C GLU A 350 -6.60 -34.79 -19.77
N ASP A 351 -6.26 -34.36 -18.55
CA ASP A 351 -6.79 -34.90 -17.29
C ASP A 351 -8.28 -34.55 -17.05
N GLU A 352 -8.88 -33.67 -17.86
CA GLU A 352 -10.29 -33.27 -17.79
C GLU A 352 -11.20 -33.90 -18.85
N GLU A 353 -10.62 -34.61 -19.84
CA GLU A 353 -11.37 -35.34 -20.86
C GLU A 353 -11.88 -36.68 -20.30
N GLY A 354 -13.20 -36.77 -20.08
CA GLY A 354 -13.88 -38.01 -19.66
C GLY A 354 -14.27 -38.11 -18.18
N LEU A 355 -13.91 -37.12 -17.35
CA LEU A 355 -14.26 -37.09 -15.92
C LEU A 355 -15.66 -36.49 -15.66
N SER A 356 -16.38 -37.09 -14.70
CA SER A 356 -17.70 -36.62 -14.26
C SER A 356 -17.63 -35.22 -13.62
N GLN A 357 -18.72 -34.44 -13.66
CA GLN A 357 -18.78 -33.09 -13.06
C GLN A 357 -18.35 -33.05 -11.59
N ALA A 358 -18.64 -34.11 -10.82
CA ALA A 358 -18.22 -34.23 -9.43
C ALA A 358 -16.70 -34.44 -9.27
N GLU A 359 -16.09 -35.12 -10.23
CA GLU A 359 -14.66 -35.43 -10.23
C GLU A 359 -13.84 -34.22 -10.68
N LYS A 360 -14.36 -33.43 -11.63
CA LYS A 360 -13.82 -32.10 -11.99
C LYS A 360 -13.80 -31.14 -10.80
N LEU A 361 -14.86 -31.13 -9.99
CA LEU A 361 -14.93 -30.29 -8.79
C LEU A 361 -13.89 -30.71 -7.74
N LYS A 362 -13.67 -32.02 -7.59
CA LYS A 362 -12.67 -32.59 -6.69
C LYS A 362 -11.24 -32.25 -7.14
N LEU A 363 -10.95 -32.39 -8.43
CA LEU A 363 -9.65 -32.04 -9.03
C LEU A 363 -9.36 -30.54 -8.90
N SER A 364 -10.36 -29.68 -9.13
CA SER A 364 -10.26 -28.23 -8.94
C SER A 364 -9.94 -27.87 -7.48
N ARG A 365 -10.63 -28.50 -6.52
CA ARG A 365 -10.37 -28.31 -5.08
C ARG A 365 -8.98 -28.81 -4.67
N GLU A 366 -8.53 -29.92 -5.25
CA GLU A 366 -7.19 -30.47 -5.02
C GLU A 366 -6.10 -29.53 -5.55
N ARG A 367 -6.26 -29.01 -6.78
CA ARG A 367 -5.37 -28.00 -7.38
C ARG A 367 -5.29 -26.74 -6.50
N GLN A 368 -6.43 -26.23 -6.02
CA GLN A 368 -6.45 -25.08 -5.11
C GLN A 368 -5.75 -25.37 -3.78
N SER A 369 -5.95 -26.57 -3.20
CA SER A 369 -5.30 -26.98 -1.95
C SER A 369 -3.78 -27.12 -2.10
N ARG A 370 -3.32 -27.64 -3.25
CA ARG A 370 -1.90 -27.81 -3.57
C ARG A 370 -1.20 -26.48 -3.81
N LEU A 371 -1.86 -25.54 -4.49
CA LEU A 371 -1.36 -24.18 -4.67
C LEU A 371 -1.20 -23.47 -3.31
N LEU A 372 -2.20 -23.59 -2.43
CA LEU A 372 -2.12 -23.03 -1.08
C LEU A 372 -0.99 -23.67 -0.26
N GLN A 373 -0.82 -25.00 -0.35
CA GLN A 373 0.27 -25.72 0.29
C GLN A 373 1.64 -25.28 -0.22
N GLN A 374 1.77 -25.06 -1.53
CA GLN A 374 3.01 -24.57 -2.15
C GLN A 374 3.35 -23.15 -1.68
N GLN A 375 2.37 -22.24 -1.63
CA GLN A 375 2.56 -20.90 -1.08
C GLN A 375 3.02 -20.93 0.39
N LEU A 376 2.47 -21.84 1.19
CA LEU A 376 2.83 -21.99 2.60
C LEU A 376 4.26 -22.53 2.77
N LEU A 377 4.64 -23.54 1.98
CA LEU A 377 6.02 -24.05 1.92
C LEU A 377 7.03 -22.99 1.44
N GLU A 378 6.63 -22.13 0.49
CA GLU A 378 7.49 -21.04 0.00
C GLU A 378 7.71 -19.98 1.08
N LEU A 379 6.67 -19.62 1.84
CA LEU A 379 6.78 -18.71 2.98
C LEU A 379 7.70 -19.26 4.07
N ASP A 380 7.56 -20.54 4.42
CA ASP A 380 8.42 -21.21 5.41
C ASP A 380 9.88 -21.26 4.95
N ASN A 381 10.14 -21.61 3.69
CA ASN A 381 11.49 -21.61 3.14
C ASN A 381 12.10 -20.21 3.10
N LYS A 382 11.31 -19.18 2.79
CA LYS A 382 11.74 -17.77 2.79
C LYS A 382 12.09 -17.30 4.20
N LYS A 383 11.28 -17.70 5.20
CA LYS A 383 11.55 -17.44 6.62
C LYS A 383 12.82 -18.14 7.09
N ARG A 384 13.02 -19.41 6.72
CA ARG A 384 14.26 -20.14 7.08
C ARG A 384 15.50 -19.49 6.47
N ARG A 385 15.42 -19.06 5.21
CA ARG A 385 16.52 -18.33 4.54
C ARG A 385 16.83 -16.99 5.21
N SER A 386 15.82 -16.21 5.59
CA SER A 386 16.07 -14.92 6.27
C SER A 386 16.65 -15.12 7.68
N GLU A 387 16.23 -16.16 8.40
CA GLU A 387 16.82 -16.54 9.69
C GLU A 387 18.29 -16.98 9.54
N GLU A 388 18.62 -17.72 8.50
CA GLU A 388 20.01 -18.09 8.20
C GLU A 388 20.87 -16.87 7.82
N GLU A 389 20.34 -15.96 7.01
CA GLU A 389 21.02 -14.72 6.61
C GLU A 389 21.29 -13.78 7.80
N THR A 390 20.30 -13.59 8.68
CA THR A 390 20.46 -12.77 9.89
C THR A 390 21.47 -13.38 10.86
N LYS A 391 21.49 -14.71 11.03
CA LYS A 391 22.51 -15.43 11.80
C LYS A 391 23.91 -15.21 11.22
N ILE A 392 24.05 -15.31 9.89
CA ILE A 392 25.32 -15.06 9.19
C ILE A 392 25.76 -13.61 9.36
N GLU A 393 24.86 -12.64 9.25
CA GLU A 393 25.19 -11.22 9.47
C GLU A 393 25.64 -10.95 10.91
N ASN A 394 24.95 -11.52 11.90
CA ASN A 394 25.31 -11.37 13.30
C ASN A 394 26.67 -12.01 13.61
N ALA A 395 26.95 -13.19 13.04
CA ALA A 395 28.27 -13.82 13.12
C ALA A 395 29.37 -12.96 12.46
N LYS A 396 29.09 -12.37 11.29
CA LYS A 396 30.02 -11.42 10.62
C LYS A 396 30.24 -10.15 11.42
N LYS A 397 29.21 -9.61 12.09
CA LYS A 397 29.31 -8.43 12.96
C LYS A 397 30.14 -8.75 14.21
N ALA A 398 29.94 -9.92 14.82
CA ALA A 398 30.74 -10.40 15.95
C ALA A 398 32.22 -10.57 15.55
N ALA A 399 32.50 -11.21 14.41
CA ALA A 399 33.86 -11.39 13.90
C ALA A 399 34.55 -10.08 13.45
N ARG A 400 33.78 -9.00 13.19
CA ARG A 400 34.29 -7.67 12.85
C ARG A 400 34.56 -6.79 14.08
N ARG A 401 34.07 -7.15 15.26
CA ARG A 401 34.42 -6.46 16.51
C ARG A 401 35.87 -6.82 16.83
N ASN A 402 36.69 -5.83 17.15
CA ASN A 402 38.05 -6.08 17.63
C ASN A 402 37.93 -6.67 19.04
N ASP A 403 38.50 -7.85 19.27
CA ASP A 403 38.58 -8.45 20.60
C ASP A 403 39.33 -7.51 21.56
N ASP A 404 38.95 -7.51 22.84
CA ASP A 404 39.50 -6.61 23.86
C ASP A 404 41.03 -6.71 23.97
N SER A 405 41.59 -7.91 23.77
CA SER A 405 43.05 -8.15 23.74
C SER A 405 43.76 -7.41 22.59
N LYS A 406 43.09 -7.27 21.44
CA LYS A 406 43.61 -6.54 20.28
C LYS A 406 43.53 -5.04 20.49
N ILE A 407 42.50 -4.58 21.22
CA ILE A 407 42.36 -3.17 21.64
C ILE A 407 43.46 -2.82 22.65
N GLU A 408 43.74 -3.68 23.63
CA GLU A 408 44.82 -3.50 24.61
C GLU A 408 46.21 -3.45 23.94
N ALA A 409 46.49 -4.35 23.01
CA ALA A 409 47.74 -4.33 22.25
C ALA A 409 47.93 -3.03 21.44
N LEU A 410 46.86 -2.51 20.82
CA LEU A 410 46.88 -1.22 20.12
C LEU A 410 47.08 -0.04 21.10
N ARG A 411 46.49 -0.11 22.29
CA ARG A 411 46.63 0.91 23.34
C ARG A 411 48.06 0.96 23.89
N LEU A 412 48.68 -0.20 24.14
CA LEU A 412 50.08 -0.30 24.56
C LEU A 412 51.02 0.30 23.50
N LYS A 413 50.80 -0.06 22.23
CA LYS A 413 51.58 0.47 21.10
C LYS A 413 51.43 2.00 20.96
N ALA A 414 50.26 2.55 21.26
CA ALA A 414 50.04 4.00 21.26
C ALA A 414 50.78 4.70 22.42
N ILE A 415 50.80 4.10 23.61
CA ILE A 415 51.53 4.61 24.78
C ILE A 415 53.04 4.59 24.52
N GLU A 416 53.57 3.50 23.95
CA GLU A 416 54.99 3.40 23.57
C GLU A 416 55.37 4.45 22.53
N ARG A 417 54.53 4.65 21.50
CA ARG A 417 54.77 5.70 20.49
C ARG A 417 54.78 7.10 21.10
N ARG A 418 53.93 7.36 22.10
CA ARG A 418 53.91 8.64 22.82
C ARG A 418 55.18 8.83 23.65
N LYS A 419 55.60 7.80 24.40
CA LYS A 419 56.85 7.83 25.18
C LYS A 419 58.07 8.03 24.28
N ALA A 420 58.14 7.35 23.13
CA ALA A 420 59.21 7.52 22.16
C ALA A 420 59.25 8.95 21.59
N ARG A 421 58.09 9.57 21.35
CA ARG A 421 58.02 10.98 20.94
C ARG A 421 58.49 11.93 22.03
N GLU A 422 58.11 11.70 23.28
CA GLU A 422 58.55 12.49 24.43
C GLU A 422 60.06 12.35 24.66
N GLN A 423 60.63 11.15 24.48
CA GLN A 423 62.07 10.91 24.53
C GLN A 423 62.82 11.61 23.40
N ALA A 424 62.36 11.47 22.15
CA ALA A 424 62.95 12.18 21.02
C ALA A 424 62.89 13.70 21.19
N HIS A 425 61.82 14.22 21.79
CA HIS A 425 61.71 15.64 22.12
C HIS A 425 62.71 16.06 23.20
N LYS A 426 62.88 15.27 24.26
CA LYS A 426 63.91 15.52 25.28
C LYS A 426 65.33 15.47 24.72
N GLU A 427 65.63 14.45 23.92
CA GLU A 427 66.92 14.32 23.23
C GLU A 427 67.19 15.51 22.30
N SER A 428 66.16 16.01 21.60
CA SER A 428 66.28 17.22 20.78
C SER A 428 66.56 18.48 21.61
N GLN A 429 65.95 18.61 22.79
CA GLN A 429 66.19 19.73 23.70
C GLN A 429 67.60 19.69 24.31
N GLU A 430 68.06 18.51 24.73
CA GLU A 430 69.42 18.30 25.25
C GLU A 430 70.48 18.56 24.17
N ALA A 431 70.25 18.12 22.93
CA ALA A 431 71.13 18.40 21.80
C ALA A 431 71.22 19.92 21.49
N THR A 432 70.12 20.66 21.62
CA THR A 432 70.15 22.12 21.44
C THR A 432 70.88 22.86 22.56
N LEU A 433 70.84 22.36 23.80
CA LEU A 433 71.54 22.96 24.94
C LEU A 433 73.03 22.64 24.97
N SER A 434 73.45 21.51 24.38
CA SER A 434 74.87 21.14 24.25
C SER A 434 75.59 21.84 23.08
N ALA A 435 74.86 22.48 22.17
CA ALA A 435 75.40 23.17 20.99
C ALA A 435 75.59 24.68 21.19
N VAL A 436 75.17 25.22 22.33
CA VAL A 436 75.39 26.59 22.82
C VAL A 436 76.50 26.54 23.87
#